data_AF-A0AAV5J8B2-F1
#
_entry.id   AF-A0AAV5J8B2-F1
#
_cell.length_a   1.000
_cell.length_b   1.000
_cell.length_c   1.000
_cell.angle_alpha   90.00
_cell.angle_beta   90.00
_cell.angle_gamma   90.00
#
_symmetry.space_group_name_H-M   'P 1'
#
loop_
_entity.id
_entity.type
_entity.pdbx_description
1 polymer ?
#
loop_
_entity_poly.entity_id
_entity_poly.type
_entity_poly.pdbx_seq_one_letter_code
_entity_poly.pdbx_strand_id
1 'polypeptide(L)'
;MSEVFEGYERQYCELSANLSRKCTAAGALDGEQKKQKLSEIKAGLEDAESLIRKMDNEARSFQPNVKAVLFAKSREYKSDLNNLKTEVKRIATGNLNPSARDQLLESGMADTLTVFAYSYPT
;
A
#
# COMPACT_ATOMS: atom_id res chain seq x y z
N MET A 1 -27.44 -8.04 -12.83
CA MET A 1 -26.42 -8.18 -11.76
C MET A 1 -27.16 -8.24 -10.43
N SER A 2 -26.53 -8.63 -9.31
CA SER A 2 -27.18 -8.56 -7.98
C SER A 2 -27.18 -7.12 -7.46
N GLU A 3 -28.33 -6.63 -6.99
CA GLU A 3 -28.45 -5.30 -6.37
C GLU A 3 -27.52 -5.16 -5.16
N VAL A 4 -27.37 -6.24 -4.38
CA VAL A 4 -26.49 -6.30 -3.21
C VAL A 4 -25.02 -6.19 -3.63
N PHE A 5 -24.62 -6.92 -4.66
CA PHE A 5 -23.25 -6.85 -5.20
C PHE A 5 -22.96 -5.45 -5.75
N GLU A 6 -23.88 -4.87 -6.52
CA GLU A 6 -23.75 -3.51 -7.06
C GLU A 6 -23.71 -2.43 -5.96
N GLY A 7 -24.39 -2.66 -4.84
CA GLY A 7 -24.29 -1.82 -3.65
C GLY A 7 -22.89 -1.82 -3.05
N TYR A 8 -22.32 -3.01 -2.84
CA TYR A 8 -20.94 -3.15 -2.35
C TYR A 8 -19.91 -2.60 -3.34
N GLU A 9 -20.12 -2.83 -4.65
CA GLU A 9 -19.26 -2.32 -5.72
C GLU A 9 -19.19 -0.79 -5.70
N ARG A 10 -20.34 -0.11 -5.60
CA ARG A 10 -20.39 1.35 -5.48
C ARG A 10 -19.66 1.87 -4.24
N GLN A 11 -19.86 1.24 -3.08
CA GLN A 11 -19.16 1.59 -1.85
C GLN A 11 -17.64 1.41 -1.99
N TYR A 12 -17.19 0.31 -2.61
CA TYR A 12 -15.78 0.07 -2.85
C TYR A 12 -15.18 1.12 -3.79
N CYS A 13 -15.85 1.45 -4.89
CA CYS A 13 -15.36 2.46 -5.84
C CYS A 13 -15.21 3.84 -5.19
N GLU A 14 -16.19 4.26 -4.40
CA GLU A 14 -16.14 5.53 -3.66
C GLU A 14 -14.98 5.52 -2.65
N LEU A 15 -14.85 4.44 -1.89
CA LEU A 15 -13.81 4.28 -0.89
C LEU A 15 -12.42 4.24 -1.52
N SER A 16 -12.23 3.51 -2.62
CA SER A 16 -10.97 3.44 -3.38
C SER A 16 -10.56 4.81 -3.92
N ALA A 17 -11.50 5.57 -4.49
CA ALA A 17 -11.25 6.93 -4.94
C ALA A 17 -10.88 7.87 -3.78
N ASN A 18 -11.53 7.72 -2.61
CA ASN A 18 -11.19 8.46 -1.41
C ASN A 18 -9.78 8.12 -0.91
N LEU A 19 -9.44 6.82 -0.86
CA LEU A 19 -8.14 6.31 -0.46
C LEU A 19 -7.02 6.83 -1.37
N SER A 20 -7.20 6.80 -2.69
CA SER A 20 -6.23 7.34 -3.65
C SER A 20 -5.95 8.84 -3.40
N ARG A 21 -6.99 9.65 -3.16
CA ARG A 21 -6.82 11.06 -2.78
C ARG A 21 -6.08 11.22 -1.45
N LYS A 22 -6.41 10.40 -0.45
CA LYS A 22 -5.72 10.41 0.85
C LYS A 22 -4.25 9.99 0.72
N CYS A 23 -3.92 9.01 -0.11
CA CYS A 23 -2.53 8.62 -0.42
C CYS A 23 -1.74 9.79 -1.01
N THR A 24 -2.31 10.45 -2.01
CA THR A 24 -1.69 11.63 -2.63
C THR A 24 -1.44 12.73 -1.59
N ALA A 25 -2.43 13.03 -0.74
CA ALA A 25 -2.28 14.00 0.33
C ALA A 25 -1.23 13.57 1.38
N ALA A 26 -1.22 12.30 1.78
CA ALA A 26 -0.25 11.75 2.74
C ALA A 26 1.19 11.80 2.23
N GLY A 27 1.40 11.75 0.91
CA GLY A 27 2.71 11.91 0.27
C GLY A 27 3.34 13.29 0.49
N ALA A 28 2.52 14.32 0.71
CA ALA A 28 2.96 15.70 0.95
C ALA A 28 3.02 16.07 2.45
N LEU A 29 2.72 15.13 3.35
CA LEU A 29 2.75 15.35 4.80
C LEU A 29 4.01 14.75 5.42
N ASP A 30 4.41 15.30 6.56
CA ASP A 30 5.51 14.81 7.39
C ASP A 30 5.09 14.68 8.87
N GLY A 31 5.96 14.05 9.67
CA GLY A 31 5.79 13.93 11.12
C GLY A 31 4.45 13.31 11.57
N GLU A 32 3.85 13.88 12.61
CA GLU A 32 2.62 13.35 13.22
C GLU A 32 1.41 13.44 12.28
N GLN A 33 1.33 14.49 11.45
CA GLN A 33 0.23 14.63 10.49
C GLN A 33 0.24 13.49 9.45
N LYS A 34 1.42 13.11 8.97
CA LYS A 34 1.58 11.96 8.07
C LYS A 34 1.17 10.67 8.75
N LYS A 35 1.63 10.44 9.99
CA LYS A 35 1.32 9.24 10.77
C LYS A 35 -0.18 9.10 11.00
N GLN A 36 -0.87 10.18 11.38
CA GLN A 36 -2.32 10.20 11.55
C GLN A 36 -3.03 9.87 10.23
N LYS A 37 -2.64 10.52 9.13
CA LYS A 37 -3.24 10.27 7.81
C LYS A 37 -3.02 8.82 7.35
N LEU A 38 -1.86 8.24 7.60
CA LEU A 38 -1.57 6.84 7.28
C LEU A 38 -2.43 5.86 8.09
N SER A 39 -2.74 6.16 9.35
CA SER A 39 -3.68 5.35 10.15
C SER A 39 -5.10 5.39 9.57
N GLU A 40 -5.58 6.57 9.15
CA GLU A 40 -6.88 6.69 8.47
C GLU A 40 -6.93 5.91 7.16
N ILE A 41 -5.84 5.93 6.38
CA ILE A 41 -5.74 5.18 5.13
C ILE A 41 -5.75 3.67 5.40
N LYS A 42 -5.02 3.21 6.42
CA LYS A 42 -4.99 1.79 6.81
C LYS A 42 -6.39 1.28 7.19
N ALA A 43 -7.12 2.01 8.02
CA ALA A 43 -8.49 1.64 8.38
C ALA A 43 -9.40 1.54 7.13
N GLY A 44 -9.33 2.52 6.23
CA GLY A 44 -10.10 2.47 4.99
C GLY A 44 -9.68 1.33 4.04
N LEU A 45 -8.41 0.92 4.04
CA LEU A 45 -7.97 -0.27 3.30
C LEU A 45 -8.57 -1.56 3.86
N GLU A 46 -8.72 -1.67 5.19
CA GLU A 46 -9.37 -2.80 5.85
C GLU A 46 -10.88 -2.84 5.51
N ASP A 47 -11.54 -1.69 5.50
CA ASP A 47 -12.94 -1.56 5.07
C ASP A 47 -13.14 -1.96 3.60
N ALA A 48 -12.24 -1.51 2.71
CA ALA A 48 -12.26 -1.90 1.29
C ALA A 48 -12.05 -3.42 1.12
N GLU A 49 -11.17 -4.02 1.91
CA GLU A 49 -10.96 -5.46 1.94
C GLU A 49 -12.22 -6.21 2.39
N SER A 50 -12.92 -5.69 3.40
CA SER A 50 -14.18 -6.23 3.90
C SER A 50 -15.27 -6.19 2.82
N LEU A 51 -15.37 -5.09 2.05
CA LEU A 51 -16.32 -4.97 0.93
C LEU A 51 -16.05 -6.02 -0.16
N ILE A 52 -14.78 -6.21 -0.55
CA ILE A 52 -14.40 -7.24 -1.53
C ILE A 52 -14.77 -8.64 -1.01
N ARG A 53 -14.54 -8.94 0.27
CA ARG A 53 -14.94 -10.23 0.86
C ARG A 53 -16.46 -10.43 0.84
N LYS A 54 -17.25 -9.37 1.09
CA LYS A 54 -18.71 -9.41 0.97
C LYS A 54 -19.16 -9.67 -0.46
N MET A 55 -18.53 -9.01 -1.45
CA MET A 55 -18.77 -9.26 -2.87
C MET A 55 -18.48 -10.71 -3.27
N ASP A 56 -17.34 -11.26 -2.83
CA ASP A 56 -17.00 -12.67 -3.09
C ASP A 56 -18.01 -13.64 -2.47
N ASN A 57 -18.50 -13.35 -1.27
CA ASN A 57 -19.49 -14.18 -0.62
C ASN A 57 -20.82 -14.14 -1.36
N GLU A 58 -21.29 -12.94 -1.73
CA GLU A 58 -22.49 -12.72 -2.52
C GLU A 58 -22.40 -13.47 -3.87
N ALA A 59 -21.26 -13.37 -4.57
CA ALA A 59 -21.04 -14.03 -5.85
C ALA A 59 -21.18 -15.57 -5.79
N ARG A 60 -20.92 -16.19 -4.64
CA ARG A 60 -21.01 -17.65 -4.49
C ARG A 60 -22.44 -18.19 -4.59
N SER A 61 -23.45 -17.35 -4.36
CA SER A 61 -24.87 -17.71 -4.40
C SER A 61 -25.45 -17.74 -5.82
N PHE A 62 -24.70 -17.30 -6.83
CA PHE A 62 -25.17 -17.21 -8.22
C PHE A 62 -24.82 -18.45 -9.06
N GLN A 63 -25.54 -18.62 -10.17
CA GLN A 63 -25.24 -19.64 -11.19
C GLN A 63 -23.82 -19.50 -11.76
N PRO A 64 -23.19 -20.58 -12.25
CA PRO A 64 -21.78 -20.60 -12.64
C PRO A 64 -21.35 -19.48 -13.60
N ASN A 65 -22.17 -19.19 -14.61
CA ASN A 65 -21.88 -18.16 -15.62
C ASN A 65 -21.79 -16.75 -14.99
N VAL A 66 -22.78 -16.40 -14.15
CA VAL A 66 -22.82 -15.10 -13.47
C VAL A 66 -21.72 -15.02 -12.41
N LYS A 67 -21.54 -16.08 -11.63
CA LYS A 67 -20.49 -16.19 -10.61
C LYS A 67 -19.09 -15.98 -11.19
N ALA A 68 -18.80 -16.54 -12.37
CA ALA A 68 -17.51 -16.36 -13.04
C ALA A 68 -17.24 -14.89 -13.38
N VAL A 69 -18.25 -14.17 -13.89
CA VAL A 69 -18.14 -12.73 -14.20
C VAL A 69 -17.92 -11.91 -12.92
N LEU A 70 -18.65 -12.21 -11.84
CA LEU A 70 -18.50 -11.51 -10.55
C LEU A 70 -17.11 -11.74 -9.94
N PHE A 71 -16.57 -12.96 -9.99
CA PHE A 71 -15.23 -13.24 -9.51
C PHE A 71 -14.13 -12.59 -10.35
N ALA A 72 -14.33 -12.45 -11.66
CA ALA A 72 -13.40 -11.70 -12.50
C ALA A 72 -13.29 -10.24 -12.03
N LYS A 73 -14.42 -9.59 -11.75
CA LYS A 73 -14.48 -8.24 -11.16
C LYS A 73 -13.83 -8.17 -9.78
N SER A 74 -14.18 -9.08 -8.86
CA SER A 74 -13.56 -9.12 -7.53
C SER A 74 -12.03 -9.27 -7.59
N ARG A 75 -11.51 -10.01 -8.58
CA ARG A 75 -10.06 -10.18 -8.76
C ARG A 75 -9.39 -8.88 -9.19
N GLU A 76 -10.04 -8.10 -10.04
CA GLU A 76 -9.57 -6.76 -10.44
C GLU A 76 -9.49 -5.82 -9.23
N TYR A 77 -10.57 -5.73 -8.46
CA TYR A 77 -10.60 -4.93 -7.23
C TYR A 77 -9.54 -5.34 -6.20
N LYS A 78 -9.23 -6.64 -6.10
CA LYS A 78 -8.11 -7.11 -5.24
C LYS A 78 -6.76 -6.62 -5.74
N SER A 79 -6.54 -6.62 -7.05
CA SER A 79 -5.31 -6.11 -7.67
C SER A 79 -5.16 -4.61 -7.41
N ASP A 80 -6.21 -3.83 -7.63
CA ASP A 80 -6.20 -2.39 -7.39
C ASP A 80 -5.96 -2.05 -5.92
N LEU A 81 -6.61 -2.79 -5.00
CA LEU A 81 -6.38 -2.63 -3.58
C LEU A 81 -4.94 -3.00 -3.18
N ASN A 82 -4.34 -4.00 -3.83
CA ASN A 82 -2.94 -4.36 -3.60
C ASN A 82 -1.98 -3.26 -4.10
N ASN A 83 -2.30 -2.60 -5.21
CA ASN A 83 -1.56 -1.45 -5.70
C ASN A 83 -1.60 -0.30 -4.69
N LEU A 84 -2.79 0.05 -4.18
CA LEU A 84 -2.95 1.07 -3.13
C LEU A 84 -2.17 0.70 -1.85
N LYS A 85 -2.22 -0.55 -1.39
CA LYS A 85 -1.43 -1.00 -0.24
C LYS A 85 0.07 -0.83 -0.45
N THR A 86 0.55 -1.13 -1.65
CA THR A 86 1.97 -0.97 -2.01
C THR A 86 2.36 0.50 -2.02
N GLU A 87 1.50 1.37 -2.55
CA GLU A 87 1.70 2.81 -2.52
C GLU A 87 1.76 3.36 -1.08
N VAL A 88 0.85 2.92 -0.22
CA VAL A 88 0.83 3.32 1.20
C VAL A 88 2.10 2.90 1.92
N LYS A 89 2.60 1.68 1.65
CA LYS A 89 3.90 1.24 2.19
C LYS A 89 5.03 2.16 1.75
N ARG A 90 5.08 2.52 0.47
CA ARG A 90 6.08 3.46 -0.09
C ARG A 90 5.98 4.84 0.57
N ILE A 91 4.77 5.37 0.75
CA ILE A 91 4.56 6.65 1.44
C ILE A 91 5.03 6.57 2.90
N ALA A 92 4.70 5.47 3.59
CA ALA A 92 5.05 5.25 4.99
C ALA A 92 6.56 5.14 5.22
N THR A 93 7.30 4.47 4.32
CA THR A 93 8.77 4.40 4.39
C THR A 93 9.47 5.71 4.03
N GLY A 94 8.71 6.73 3.62
CA GLY A 94 9.24 7.94 3.00
C GLY A 94 9.69 7.68 1.57
N ASN A 95 9.74 8.73 0.75
CA ASN A 95 10.44 8.70 -0.53
C ASN A 95 11.93 8.52 -0.20
N LEU A 96 12.35 7.27 0.02
CA LEU A 96 13.75 6.90 0.05
C LEU A 96 14.27 7.23 -1.34
N ASN A 97 14.77 8.45 -1.52
CA ASN A 97 15.65 8.78 -2.62
C ASN A 97 16.65 7.63 -2.67
N PRO A 98 16.82 6.92 -3.79
CA PRO A 98 17.79 5.83 -3.89
C PRO A 98 19.18 6.27 -3.43
N SER A 99 19.51 7.57 -3.58
CA SER A 99 20.74 8.20 -3.08
C SER A 99 20.91 8.25 -1.55
N ALA A 100 19.85 8.20 -0.76
CA ALA A 100 19.98 8.17 0.71
C ALA A 100 20.35 6.77 1.23
N ARG A 101 19.97 5.72 0.48
CA ARG A 101 20.36 4.35 0.79
C ARG A 101 21.81 4.07 0.38
N ASP A 102 22.26 4.69 -0.71
CA ASP A 102 23.63 4.61 -1.21
C ASP A 102 24.64 5.26 -0.24
N GLN A 103 24.34 6.45 0.27
CA GLN A 103 25.18 7.13 1.27
C GLN A 103 25.27 6.37 2.61
N LEU A 104 24.21 5.66 3.02
CA LEU A 104 24.23 4.86 4.24
C LEU A 104 25.09 3.59 4.10
N LEU A 105 25.22 3.06 2.87
CA LEU A 105 26.11 1.94 2.54
C LEU A 105 27.57 2.38 2.40
N GLU A 106 27.82 3.59 1.90
CA GLU A 106 29.18 4.14 1.75
C GLU A 106 29.80 4.60 3.09
N SER A 107 29.01 5.20 3.97
CA SER A 107 29.44 5.60 5.33
C SER A 107 29.86 4.40 6.21
N GLY A 108 29.36 3.20 5.92
CA GLY A 108 29.73 1.97 6.63
C GLY A 108 31.08 1.36 6.25
N MET A 109 31.79 1.91 5.25
CA MET A 109 33.09 1.42 4.77
C MET A 109 34.26 2.37 5.03
N ALA A 110 34.02 3.54 5.62
CA ALA A 110 35.08 4.51 5.92
C ALA A 110 35.78 4.25 7.27
N ASP A 111 35.12 3.59 8.23
CA ASP A 111 35.68 3.35 9.58
C ASP A 111 36.62 2.14 9.69
N THR A 112 36.83 1.36 8.62
CA THR A 112 37.67 0.14 8.65
C THR A 112 39.09 0.34 8.13
N LEU A 113 39.45 1.51 7.59
CA LEU A 113 40.80 1.75 7.03
C LEU A 113 41.78 2.47 7.96
N THR A 114 41.37 2.95 9.14
CA THR A 114 42.23 3.75 10.04
C THR A 114 43.00 2.90 11.08
N VAL A 115 42.93 1.56 11.02
CA VAL A 115 43.51 0.66 12.04
C VAL A 115 44.75 -0.12 11.59
N PHE A 116 45.46 0.28 10.51
CA PHE A 116 46.70 -0.43 10.13
C PHE A 116 47.87 0.44 9.65
N ALA A 117 47.98 1.68 10.13
CA ALA A 117 49.14 2.54 9.85
C ALA A 117 49.97 2.89 11.11
N TYR A 118 50.08 1.97 12.07
CA TYR A 118 51.10 2.05 13.12
C TYR A 118 51.91 0.76 13.20
N SER A 119 52.97 0.70 12.41
CA SER A 119 54.17 -0.06 12.78
C SER A 119 55.40 0.81 12.46
N TYR A 120 56.34 0.81 13.40
CA TYR A 120 57.28 1.89 13.78
C TYR A 120 58.48 2.12 12.84
N PRO A 121 59.25 3.22 13.04
CA PRO A 121 60.40 3.62 12.23
C PRO A 121 61.74 3.03 12.73
N THR A 122 62.75 3.18 11.85
CA THR A 122 64.21 2.90 11.92
C THR A 122 64.67 1.45 12.00
#